data_AF-A0A4Z1J088-F1
#
_entry.id   AF-A0A4Z1J088-F1
#
_cell.length_a   1.000
_cell.length_b   1.000
_cell.length_c   1.000
_cell.angle_alpha   90.00
_cell.angle_beta   90.00
_cell.angle_gamma   90.00
#
_symmetry.space_group_name_H-M   'P 1'
#
loop_
_entity.id
_entity.type
_entity.pdbx_description
1 polymer ?
#
loop_
_entity_poly.entity_id
_entity_poly.type
_entity_poly.pdbx_seq_one_letter_code
_entity_poly.pdbx_strand_id
1 'polypeptide(L)'
;MSRPLKQRPTYIGLISASEFFATAVSPLLGGALTSDFSWRWCFYINIPISAAPAAILLFFLKLPTQEATRHISQRSQREKLREIDSLGFTFFAPAVLCLLLALQWGGSAYAWSNERIVALFILSPILFGTFCFIQKR
;
A
#
# COMPACT_ATOMS: atom_id res chain seq x y z
N MET A 1 -20.35 -12.46 -6.64
CA MET A 1 -20.93 -11.16 -6.19
C MET A 1 -22.44 -11.15 -6.42
N SER A 2 -23.25 -11.75 -5.53
CA SER A 2 -24.72 -11.80 -5.66
C SER A 2 -25.38 -10.99 -4.52
N ARG A 3 -25.28 -9.66 -4.58
CA ARG A 3 -26.07 -8.73 -3.75
C ARG A 3 -26.64 -7.63 -4.64
N PRO A 4 -27.90 -7.20 -4.39
CA PRO A 4 -28.64 -6.28 -5.27
C PRO A 4 -27.90 -4.95 -5.48
N LEU A 5 -27.87 -4.48 -6.73
CA LEU A 5 -27.07 -3.34 -7.20
C LEU A 5 -27.30 -2.04 -6.40
N LYS A 6 -28.50 -1.86 -5.84
CA LYS A 6 -28.93 -0.62 -5.17
C LYS A 6 -28.25 -0.38 -3.81
N GLN A 7 -27.77 -1.42 -3.12
CA GLN A 7 -27.15 -1.28 -1.80
C GLN A 7 -25.61 -1.24 -1.82
N ARG A 8 -24.99 -1.65 -2.94
CA ARG A 8 -23.53 -1.60 -3.12
C ARG A 8 -22.90 -0.24 -2.80
N PRO A 9 -23.45 0.90 -3.25
CA PRO A 9 -22.85 2.20 -2.93
C PRO A 9 -22.89 2.50 -1.43
N THR A 10 -23.93 2.08 -0.71
CA THR A 10 -24.03 2.26 0.75
C THR A 10 -22.98 1.42 1.48
N TYR A 11 -22.78 0.16 1.09
CA TYR A 11 -21.75 -0.69 1.69
C TYR A 11 -20.33 -0.19 1.40
N ILE A 12 -20.07 0.22 0.14
CA ILE A 12 -18.77 0.79 -0.24
C ILE A 12 -18.53 2.08 0.53
N GLY A 13 -19.55 2.94 0.68
CA GLY A 13 -19.48 4.16 1.48
C GLY A 13 -19.21 3.90 2.95
N LEU A 14 -19.80 2.84 3.52
CA LEU A 14 -19.55 2.47 4.93
C LEU A 14 -18.12 1.97 5.14
N ILE A 15 -17.62 1.15 4.20
CA ILE A 15 -16.25 0.63 4.22
C ILE A 15 -15.26 1.77 4.07
N SER A 16 -15.44 2.65 3.08
CA SER A 16 -14.53 3.79 2.88
C SER A 16 -14.58 4.76 4.05
N ALA A 17 -15.74 5.02 4.65
CA ALA A 17 -15.84 5.82 5.88
C ALA A 17 -14.98 5.22 6.99
N SER A 18 -15.07 3.91 7.24
CA SER A 18 -14.24 3.24 8.26
C SER A 18 -12.74 3.35 7.97
N GLU A 19 -12.34 3.32 6.70
CA GLU A 19 -10.95 3.48 6.26
C GLU A 19 -10.43 4.90 6.51
N PHE A 20 -11.25 5.93 6.23
CA PHE A 20 -10.90 7.31 6.53
C PHE A 20 -10.76 7.55 8.05
N PHE A 21 -11.64 6.97 8.86
CA PHE A 21 -11.51 7.01 10.31
C PHE A 21 -10.21 6.34 10.77
N ALA A 22 -9.90 5.15 10.26
CA ALA A 22 -8.65 4.47 10.58
C ALA A 22 -7.43 5.31 10.19
N THR A 23 -7.46 5.94 9.02
CA THR A 23 -6.38 6.81 8.52
C THR A 23 -6.16 8.03 9.41
N ALA A 24 -7.23 8.62 9.96
CA ALA A 24 -7.14 9.74 10.90
C ALA A 24 -6.63 9.31 12.28
N VAL A 25 -7.01 8.12 12.75
CA VAL A 25 -6.66 7.59 14.07
C VAL A 25 -5.23 7.02 14.10
N SER A 26 -4.72 6.52 12.97
CA SER A 26 -3.41 5.86 12.90
C SER A 26 -2.23 6.75 13.30
N PRO A 27 -2.10 8.03 12.85
CA PRO A 27 -1.04 8.93 13.29
C PRO A 27 -1.14 9.29 14.78
N LEU A 28 -2.36 9.45 15.30
CA LEU A 28 -2.60 9.76 16.71
C LEU A 28 -2.15 8.60 17.61
N LEU A 29 -2.56 7.37 17.27
CA LEU A 29 -2.10 6.17 17.95
C LEU A 29 -0.58 6.00 17.84
N GLY A 30 0.00 6.15 16.64
CA GLY A 30 1.45 6.03 16.44
C GLY A 30 2.26 7.07 17.21
N GLY A 31 1.79 8.32 17.26
CA GLY A 31 2.42 9.41 17.99
C GLY A 31 2.34 9.27 19.51
N ALA A 32 1.16 8.92 20.04
CA ALA A 32 0.95 8.69 21.47
C ALA A 32 1.77 7.50 21.97
N LEU A 33 1.79 6.39 21.22
CA LEU A 33 2.59 5.22 21.57
C LEU A 33 4.08 5.56 21.57
N THR A 34 4.59 6.28 20.57
CA THR A 34 6.02 6.62 20.50
C THR A 34 6.46 7.58 21.61
N SER A 35 5.55 8.42 22.13
CA SER A 35 5.86 9.42 23.16
C SER A 35 5.82 8.87 24.58
N ASP A 36 4.84 8.00 24.91
CA ASP A 36 4.61 7.52 26.28
C ASP A 36 5.03 6.05 26.51
N PHE A 37 5.03 5.22 25.46
CA PHE A 37 5.24 3.77 25.55
C PHE A 37 6.21 3.27 24.47
N SER A 38 7.50 3.18 24.79
CA SER A 38 8.57 2.52 23.99
C SER A 38 8.10 1.83 22.69
N TRP A 39 8.59 2.28 21.52
CA TRP A 39 8.29 1.86 20.13
C TRP A 39 7.86 0.39 19.86
N ARG A 40 8.24 -0.55 20.72
CA ARG A 40 7.85 -1.96 20.70
C ARG A 40 6.33 -2.17 20.84
N TRP A 41 5.61 -1.27 21.50
CA TRP A 41 4.15 -1.37 21.64
C TRP A 41 3.41 -1.24 20.31
N CYS A 42 3.99 -0.56 19.31
CA CYS A 42 3.44 -0.54 17.96
C CYS A 42 3.35 -1.96 17.36
N PHE A 43 4.32 -2.83 17.63
CA PHE A 43 4.29 -4.22 17.15
C PHE A 43 3.25 -5.05 17.90
N TYR A 44 3.18 -4.91 19.22
CA TYR A 44 2.21 -5.63 20.04
C TYR A 44 0.76 -5.29 19.72
N ILE A 45 0.47 -4.08 19.23
CA ILE A 45 -0.88 -3.66 18.82
C ILE A 45 -1.18 -4.08 17.38
N ASN A 46 -0.22 -3.98 16.46
CA ASN A 46 -0.43 -4.37 15.06
C ASN A 46 -0.66 -5.87 14.87
N ILE A 47 0.05 -6.73 15.61
CA ILE A 47 -0.08 -8.20 15.50
C ILE A 47 -1.53 -8.67 15.77
N PRO A 48 -2.19 -8.34 16.90
CA PRO A 48 -3.55 -8.80 17.17
C PRO A 48 -4.57 -8.18 16.21
N ILE A 49 -4.41 -6.90 15.84
CA ILE A 49 -5.30 -6.22 14.90
C ILE A 49 -5.26 -6.87 13.52
N SER A 50 -4.07 -7.29 13.05
CA SER A 50 -3.92 -7.97 11.76
C SER A 50 -4.26 -9.47 11.84
N ALA A 51 -3.95 -10.12 12.96
CA ALA A 51 -4.20 -11.55 13.13
C ALA A 51 -5.68 -11.89 13.37
N ALA A 52 -6.45 -11.03 14.03
CA ALA A 52 -7.86 -11.31 14.33
C ALA A 52 -8.74 -11.48 13.07
N PRO A 53 -8.74 -10.55 12.08
CA PRO A 53 -9.45 -10.75 10.82
C PRO A 53 -8.94 -11.97 10.06
N ALA A 54 -7.62 -12.19 10.05
CA ALA A 54 -7.03 -13.36 9.38
C ALA A 54 -7.51 -14.68 10.00
N ALA A 55 -7.55 -14.77 11.33
CA ALA A 55 -8.09 -15.92 12.04
C ALA A 55 -9.57 -16.11 11.77
N ILE A 56 -10.37 -15.04 11.80
CA ILE A 56 -11.80 -15.10 11.48
C ILE A 56 -12.00 -15.61 10.05
N LEU A 57 -11.23 -15.11 9.08
CA LEU A 57 -11.28 -15.60 7.70
C LEU A 57 -10.87 -17.07 7.63
N LEU A 58 -9.79 -17.49 8.31
CA LEU A 58 -9.35 -18.89 8.28
C LEU A 58 -10.36 -19.87 8.88
N PHE A 59 -11.05 -19.48 9.96
CA PHE A 59 -11.99 -20.38 10.66
C PHE A 59 -13.43 -20.29 10.15
N PHE A 60 -13.90 -19.10 9.76
CA PHE A 60 -15.30 -18.88 9.35
C PHE A 60 -15.50 -18.76 7.84
N LEU A 61 -14.47 -18.40 7.07
CA LEU A 61 -14.61 -18.30 5.62
C LEU A 61 -14.52 -19.69 4.98
N LYS A 62 -15.63 -20.41 4.99
CA LYS A 62 -15.86 -21.52 4.06
C LYS A 62 -16.07 -20.93 2.67
N LEU A 63 -14.97 -20.67 1.95
CA LEU A 63 -15.04 -20.36 0.53
C LEU A 63 -15.71 -21.54 -0.18
N PRO A 64 -16.87 -21.38 -0.84
CA PRO A 64 -17.28 -22.36 -1.83
C PRO A 64 -16.14 -22.40 -2.83
N THR A 65 -15.59 -23.59 -3.07
CA THR A 65 -14.53 -23.87 -4.05
C THR A 65 -15.04 -23.51 -5.45
N GLN A 66 -15.20 -22.23 -5.74
CA GLN A 66 -15.45 -21.72 -7.07
C GLN A 66 -14.11 -21.74 -7.77
N GLU A 67 -14.02 -22.66 -8.72
CA GLU A 67 -13.18 -22.80 -9.91
C GLU A 67 -12.19 -21.66 -10.23
N ALA A 68 -12.53 -20.39 -9.95
CA ALA A 68 -11.60 -19.26 -9.97
C ALA A 68 -10.32 -19.46 -9.13
N THR A 69 -10.40 -20.13 -7.98
CA THR A 69 -9.21 -20.38 -7.13
C THR A 69 -8.40 -21.58 -7.60
N ARG A 70 -9.00 -22.54 -8.33
CA ARG A 70 -8.26 -23.68 -8.90
C ARG A 70 -7.30 -23.24 -10.00
N HIS A 71 -7.66 -22.23 -10.80
CA HIS A 71 -6.73 -21.63 -11.77
C HIS A 71 -5.57 -20.87 -11.10
N ILE A 72 -5.80 -20.24 -9.93
CA ILE A 72 -4.75 -19.55 -9.17
C ILE A 72 -3.88 -20.53 -8.38
N SER A 73 -4.45 -21.63 -7.90
CA SER A 73 -3.78 -22.69 -7.14
C SER A 73 -2.98 -23.66 -8.01
N GLN A 74 -3.34 -23.81 -9.30
CA GLN A 74 -2.56 -24.61 -10.25
C GLN A 74 -1.50 -23.82 -11.00
N ARG A 75 -1.53 -22.48 -10.98
CA ARG A 75 -0.39 -21.69 -11.44
C ARG A 75 0.78 -21.91 -10.50
N SER A 76 1.87 -22.44 -11.05
CA SER A 76 3.13 -22.57 -10.33
C SER A 76 3.48 -21.21 -9.73
N GLN A 77 4.00 -21.16 -8.49
CA GLN A 77 4.44 -19.89 -7.89
C GLN A 77 5.40 -19.11 -8.81
N ARG A 78 6.09 -19.81 -9.72
CA ARG A 78 6.88 -19.24 -10.82
C ARG A 78 6.07 -18.46 -11.86
N GLU A 79 4.90 -18.95 -12.28
CA GLU A 79 4.05 -18.23 -13.24
C GLU A 79 3.42 -17.00 -12.62
N LYS A 80 3.05 -17.08 -11.33
CA LYS A 80 2.57 -15.92 -10.58
C LYS A 80 3.68 -14.88 -10.41
N LEU A 81 4.93 -15.29 -10.17
CA LEU A 81 6.08 -14.38 -10.11
C LEU A 81 6.43 -13.77 -11.48
N ARG A 82 6.18 -14.50 -12.57
CA ARG A 82 6.46 -14.03 -13.93
C ARG A 82 5.45 -13.00 -14.43
N GLU A 83 4.25 -13.01 -13.87
CA GLU A 83 3.19 -12.04 -14.14
C GLU A 83 3.33 -10.77 -13.28
N ILE A 84 4.15 -10.81 -12.22
CA ILE A 84 4.54 -9.60 -11.50
C ILE A 84 5.44 -8.80 -12.43
N ASP A 85 4.98 -7.60 -12.80
CA ASP A 85 5.76 -6.58 -13.51
C ASP A 85 6.87 -6.04 -12.59
N SER A 86 7.85 -6.91 -12.32
CA SER A 86 8.97 -6.67 -11.44
C SER A 86 9.85 -5.54 -11.97
N LEU A 87 10.00 -5.45 -13.29
CA LEU A 87 10.70 -4.35 -13.95
C LEU A 87 9.96 -3.04 -13.76
N GLY A 88 8.66 -3.00 -14.05
CA GLY A 88 7.85 -1.82 -13.86
C GLY A 88 7.89 -1.30 -12.42
N PHE A 89 7.68 -2.20 -11.45
CA PHE A 89 7.74 -1.86 -10.03
C PHE A 89 9.12 -1.33 -9.60
N THR A 90 10.20 -1.89 -10.13
CA THR A 90 11.58 -1.49 -9.77
C THR A 90 11.92 -0.08 -10.20
N PHE A 91 11.33 0.45 -11.28
CA PHE A 91 11.55 1.84 -11.70
C PHE A 91 10.49 2.81 -11.15
N PHE A 92 9.25 2.34 -10.99
CA PHE A 92 8.15 3.16 -10.47
C PHE A 92 8.32 3.49 -8.98
N ALA A 93 8.61 2.48 -8.15
CA ALA A 93 8.76 2.66 -6.70
C ALA A 93 9.83 3.71 -6.33
N PRO A 94 11.08 3.65 -6.82
CA PRO A 94 12.07 4.68 -6.52
C PRO A 94 11.74 6.05 -7.11
N ALA A 95 11.05 6.13 -8.26
CA ALA A 95 10.60 7.41 -8.80
C ALA A 95 9.62 8.12 -7.85
N VAL A 96 8.63 7.38 -7.34
CA VAL A 96 7.66 7.88 -6.36
C VAL A 96 8.34 8.21 -5.03
N LEU A 97 9.24 7.36 -4.53
CA LEU A 97 10.00 7.63 -3.30
C LEU A 97 10.84 8.90 -3.42
N CYS A 98 11.53 9.09 -4.54
CA CYS A 98 12.35 10.26 -4.82
C CYS A 98 11.51 11.55 -4.81
N LEU A 99 10.34 11.52 -5.46
CA LEU A 99 9.39 12.63 -5.44
C LEU A 99 8.88 12.92 -4.02
N LEU A 100 8.47 11.87 -3.31
CA LEU A 100 7.93 12.00 -1.95
C LEU A 100 8.98 12.56 -0.99
N LEU A 101 10.24 12.09 -1.08
CA LEU A 101 11.37 12.61 -0.31
C LEU A 101 11.66 14.09 -0.62
N ALA A 102 11.64 14.47 -1.90
CA ALA A 102 11.85 15.86 -2.31
C ALA A 102 10.77 16.78 -1.73
N LEU A 103 9.50 16.36 -1.74
CA LEU A 103 8.39 17.13 -1.16
C LEU A 103 8.42 17.13 0.38
N GLN A 104 8.74 15.99 0.99
CA GLN A 104 8.78 15.86 2.46
C GLN A 104 9.89 16.70 3.07
N TRP A 105 11.06 16.76 2.42
CA TRP A 105 12.22 17.49 2.93
C TRP A 105 12.31 18.92 2.39
N GLY A 106 11.69 19.20 1.25
CA GLY A 106 11.56 20.54 0.67
C GLY A 106 10.75 21.45 1.58
N GLY A 107 11.44 22.39 2.24
CA GLY A 107 10.82 23.37 3.12
C GLY A 107 10.68 22.96 4.60
N SER A 108 10.91 21.69 4.94
CA SER A 108 10.96 21.25 6.35
C SER A 108 12.40 21.07 6.83
N ALA A 109 13.21 20.26 6.12
CA ALA A 109 14.58 19.92 6.53
C ALA A 109 15.66 20.63 5.69
N TYR A 110 15.38 20.91 4.41
CA TYR A 110 16.30 21.61 3.51
C TYR A 110 15.56 22.70 2.73
N ALA A 111 16.24 23.80 2.44
CA ALA A 111 15.70 24.85 1.57
C ALA A 111 15.43 24.29 0.17
N TRP A 112 14.37 24.74 -0.50
CA TRP A 112 14.00 24.34 -1.86
C TRP A 112 15.13 24.53 -2.89
N SER A 113 16.06 25.46 -2.62
CA SER A 113 17.25 25.71 -3.45
C SER A 113 18.40 24.73 -3.22
N ASN A 114 18.27 23.76 -2.31
CA ASN A 114 19.31 22.78 -2.07
C ASN A 114 19.47 21.86 -3.28
N GLU A 115 20.71 21.71 -3.74
CA GLU A 115 21.14 20.83 -4.83
C GLU A 115 20.54 19.43 -4.76
N ARG A 116 20.35 18.87 -3.56
CA ARG A 116 19.77 17.54 -3.36
C ARG A 116 18.28 17.50 -3.71
N ILE A 117 17.49 18.50 -3.32
CA ILE A 117 16.05 18.56 -3.60
C ILE A 117 15.82 18.74 -5.10
N VAL A 118 16.59 19.64 -5.73
CA VAL A 118 16.53 19.86 -7.17
C VAL A 118 16.93 18.59 -7.94
N ALA A 119 17.98 17.90 -7.50
CA ALA A 119 18.39 16.62 -8.08
C ALA A 119 17.30 15.54 -7.96
N LEU A 120 16.67 15.42 -6.79
CA LEU A 120 15.56 14.48 -6.57
C LEU A 120 14.35 14.81 -7.47
N PHE A 121 14.01 16.10 -7.62
CA PHE A 121 12.93 16.57 -8.50
C PHE A 121 13.18 16.28 -9.98
N ILE A 122 14.44 16.30 -10.42
CA ILE A 122 14.81 15.99 -11.80
C ILE A 122 14.91 14.47 -12.00
N LEU A 123 15.43 13.74 -11.02
CA LEU A 123 15.61 12.29 -11.08
C LEU A 123 14.27 11.56 -11.16
N SER A 124 13.25 12.01 -10.40
CA SER A 124 11.91 11.42 -10.42
C SER A 124 11.28 11.31 -11.83
N PRO A 125 11.09 12.38 -12.61
CA PRO A 125 10.52 12.29 -13.95
C PRO A 125 11.39 11.52 -14.94
N ILE A 126 12.72 11.46 -14.73
CA ILE A 126 13.61 10.63 -15.56
C ILE A 126 13.33 9.14 -15.33
N LEU A 127 13.24 8.70 -14.06
CA LEU A 127 12.88 7.30 -13.76
C LEU A 127 11.45 6.99 -14.23
N PHE A 128 10.52 7.93 -14.08
CA PHE A 128 9.13 7.75 -14.54
C PHE A 128 9.03 7.67 -16.06
N GLY A 129 9.80 8.49 -16.78
CA GLY A 129 9.91 8.44 -18.24
C GLY A 129 10.53 7.13 -18.72
N THR A 130 11.56 6.64 -18.02
CA THR A 130 12.20 5.35 -18.29
C THR A 130 11.22 4.19 -18.07
N PHE A 131 10.44 4.23 -16.98
CA PHE A 131 9.37 3.28 -16.71
C PHE A 131 8.31 3.27 -17.84
N CYS A 132 7.79 4.44 -18.23
CA CYS A 132 6.82 4.55 -19.33
C CYS A 132 7.39 4.03 -20.66
N PHE A 133 8.68 4.21 -20.91
CA PHE A 133 9.34 3.67 -22.10
C PHE A 133 9.47 2.16 -22.05
N ILE A 134 9.86 1.59 -20.91
CA ILE A 134 9.95 0.13 -20.70
C ILE A 134 8.58 -0.52 -20.82
N GLN A 135 7.52 0.12 -20.32
CA GLN A 135 6.17 -0.44 -20.35
C GLN A 135 5.45 -0.26 -21.68
N LYS A 136 5.88 0.70 -22.50
CA LYS A 136 5.41 0.85 -23.89
C LYS A 136 6.08 -0.13 -24.86
N ARG A 137 7.19 -0.73 -24.48
CA ARG A 137 7.95 -1.70 -25.29
C ARG A 137 7.45 -3.12 -25.04
#